data_AF-A0A2W4USP6-F1
#
_entry.id   AF-A0A2W4USP6-F1
#
_cell.length_a   1.000
_cell.length_b   1.000
_cell.length_c   1.000
_cell.angle_alpha   90.00
_cell.angle_beta   90.00
_cell.angle_gamma   90.00
#
_symmetry.space_group_name_H-M   'P 1'
#
loop_
_entity.id
_entity.type
_entity.pdbx_description
1 polymer ?
#
loop_
_entity_poly.entity_id
_entity_poly.type
_entity_poly.pdbx_seq_one_letter_code
_entity_poly.pdbx_strand_id
1 'polypeptide(L)' 'MQTELITLEVSLQTPPGKLRAAIAGSDLLRSDALRSHIETKLTEHGTPLRWAITAVDQANQTAKVEAIVTTVT' A
#
# COMPACT_ATOMS: atom_id res chain seq x y z
N MET A 1 -8.06 -5.36 22.75
CA MET A 1 -7.06 -4.83 21.80
C MET A 1 -6.15 -5.96 21.38
N GLN A 2 -6.12 -6.28 20.09
CA GLN A 2 -5.26 -7.31 19.51
C GLN A 2 -4.30 -6.66 18.53
N THR A 3 -3.03 -7.04 18.58
CA THR A 3 -1.97 -6.52 17.73
C THR A 3 -1.26 -7.67 17.04
N GLU A 4 -1.04 -7.56 15.73
CA GLU A 4 -0.44 -8.61 14.92
C GLU A 4 0.47 -8.05 13.83
N LEU A 5 1.43 -8.88 13.41
CA LEU A 5 2.29 -8.61 12.26
C LEU A 5 1.66 -9.26 11.03
N ILE A 6 1.41 -8.46 9.99
CA ILE A 6 0.86 -8.92 8.72
C ILE A 6 1.82 -8.63 7.57
N THR A 7 1.67 -9.40 6.49
CA THR A 7 2.37 -9.19 5.22
C THR A 7 1.33 -9.04 4.11
N LEU A 8 1.45 -7.99 3.30
CA LEU A 8 0.59 -7.73 2.16
C LEU A 8 1.42 -7.50 0.90
N GLU A 9 0.90 -7.94 -0.24
CA GLU A 9 1.35 -7.48 -1.55
C GLU A 9 0.45 -6.33 -2.02
N VAL A 10 1.06 -5.20 -2.36
CA VAL A 10 0.36 -4.00 -2.79
C VAL A 10 0.79 -3.65 -4.21
N SER A 11 -0.17 -3.43 -5.10
CA SER A 11 0.12 -2.94 -6.45
C SER A 11 0.69 -1.52 -6.41
N LEU A 12 1.75 -1.29 -7.17
CA LEU A 12 2.38 0.02 -7.35
C LEU A 12 1.74 0.83 -8.48
N GLN A 13 0.72 0.28 -9.12
CA GLN A 13 0.04 0.90 -10.25
C GLN A 13 -1.33 1.44 -9.84
N THR A 14 -1.72 2.56 -10.44
CA THR A 14 -3.06 3.12 -10.25
C THR A 14 -3.96 2.78 -11.42
N PRO A 15 -5.21 2.36 -11.21
CA PRO A 15 -6.20 2.31 -12.29
C PRO A 15 -6.37 3.72 -12.90
N PRO A 16 -6.32 3.87 -14.24
CA PRO A 16 -6.30 5.17 -14.92
C PRO A 16 -7.39 6.17 -14.48
N GLY A 17 -8.56 5.66 -14.05
CA GLY A 17 -9.68 6.47 -13.56
C GLY A 17 -9.43 7.23 -12.24
N LYS A 18 -8.39 6.89 -11.46
CA LYS A 18 -8.05 7.58 -10.20
C LYS A 18 -6.91 8.59 -10.34
N LEU A 19 -6.21 8.61 -11.48
CA LEU A 19 -5.17 9.58 -11.82
C LEU A 19 -5.75 10.70 -12.67
N ARG A 20 -6.68 11.51 -12.14
CA ARG A 20 -7.14 12.67 -12.91
C ARG A 20 -5.98 13.66 -13.08
N ALA A 21 -5.56 13.80 -14.35
CA ALA A 21 -4.53 14.68 -14.91
C ALA A 21 -3.06 14.22 -14.79
N ALA A 22 -2.74 12.96 -15.13
CA ALA A 22 -1.35 12.53 -15.20
C ALA A 22 -0.86 12.29 -16.64
N ILE A 23 0.39 12.72 -16.85
CA ILE A 23 1.18 12.73 -18.09
C ILE A 23 1.20 11.32 -18.71
N ALA A 24 1.31 11.21 -20.03
CA ALA A 24 1.47 9.93 -20.71
C ALA A 24 2.62 9.12 -20.07
N GLY A 25 2.32 7.90 -19.60
CA GLY A 25 3.26 7.02 -18.88
C GLY A 25 3.17 7.06 -17.35
N SER A 26 2.25 7.82 -16.75
CA SER A 26 2.10 7.91 -15.29
C SER A 26 1.23 6.79 -14.70
N ASP A 27 1.47 5.52 -15.04
CA ASP A 27 0.70 4.40 -14.48
C ASP A 27 1.15 4.04 -13.04
N LEU A 28 2.26 4.60 -12.58
CA LEU A 28 2.84 4.39 -11.26
C LEU A 28 2.31 5.39 -10.23
N LEU A 29 2.15 4.93 -8.99
CA LEU A 29 1.80 5.78 -7.85
C LEU A 29 2.96 6.73 -7.51
N ARG A 30 2.65 8.01 -7.29
CA ARG A 30 3.56 8.94 -6.60
C ARG A 30 3.72 8.54 -5.13
N SER A 31 4.81 8.93 -4.47
CA SER A 31 5.14 8.49 -3.11
C SER A 31 4.03 8.77 -2.07
N ASP A 32 3.34 9.90 -2.18
CA ASP A 32 2.20 10.28 -1.34
C ASP A 32 0.96 9.41 -1.62
N ALA A 33 0.64 9.19 -2.89
CA ALA A 33 -0.44 8.32 -3.32
C ALA A 33 -0.20 6.85 -2.95
N LEU A 34 1.06 6.39 -3.06
CA LEU A 34 1.48 5.04 -2.69
C LEU A 34 1.34 4.83 -1.18
N ARG A 35 1.82 5.78 -0.37
CA ARG A 35 1.64 5.74 1.09
C ARG A 35 0.17 5.61 1.46
N SER A 36 -0.67 6.49 0.92
CA SER A 36 -2.11 6.48 1.20
C SER A 36 -2.78 5.18 0.74
N HIS A 37 -2.36 4.63 -0.40
CA HIS A 37 -2.86 3.36 -0.91
C HIS A 37 -2.50 2.19 0.02
N ILE A 38 -1.24 2.11 0.47
CA ILE A 38 -0.77 1.10 1.41
C ILE A 38 -1.53 1.20 2.74
N GLU A 39 -1.66 2.40 3.31
CA GLU A 39 -2.38 2.60 4.58
C GLU A 39 -3.87 2.25 4.47
N THR A 40 -4.50 2.57 3.33
CA THR A 40 -5.89 2.17 3.05
C THR A 40 -6.01 0.64 3.06
N LYS A 41 -5.09 -0.06 2.38
CA LYS A 41 -5.05 -1.53 2.33
C LYS A 41 -4.81 -2.13 3.71
N LEU A 42 -3.89 -1.57 4.49
CA LEU A 42 -3.61 -2.03 5.86
C LEU A 42 -4.82 -1.85 6.79
N THR A 43 -5.58 -0.76 6.61
CA THR A 43 -6.79 -0.47 7.41
C THR A 43 -7.88 -1.55 7.24
N GLU A 44 -7.89 -2.30 6.13
CA GLU A 44 -8.77 -3.46 5.93
C GLU A 44 -8.49 -4.58 6.96
N HIS A 45 -7.31 -4.58 7.59
CA HIS A 45 -6.88 -5.56 8.61
C HIS A 45 -6.82 -4.98 10.03
N GLY A 46 -6.87 -3.66 10.19
CA GLY A 46 -6.80 -2.96 11.47
C GLY A 46 -6.03 -1.65 11.36
N THR A 47 -6.00 -0.86 12.43
CA THR A 47 -5.27 0.41 12.43
C THR A 47 -3.76 0.15 12.34
N PRO A 48 -3.06 0.60 11.28
CA PRO A 48 -1.63 0.40 11.17
C PRO A 48 -0.87 1.28 12.18
N LEU A 49 0.05 0.68 12.92
CA LEU A 49 0.93 1.39 13.86
C LEU A 49 2.28 1.74 13.21
N ARG A 50 2.86 0.78 12.47
CA ARG A 50 4.11 0.94 11.72
C ARG A 50 4.13 -0.07 10.58
N TRP A 51 4.69 0.33 9.45
CA TRP A 51 4.87 -0.55 8.30
C TRP A 51 6.15 -0.20 7.53
N ALA A 52 6.62 -1.13 6.71
CA ALA A 52 7.73 -0.94 5.79
C ALA A 52 7.53 -1.76 4.52
N ILE A 53 8.02 -1.25 3.39
CA ILE A 53 8.21 -2.06 2.18
C ILE A 53 9.48 -2.89 2.39
N THR A 54 9.37 -4.20 2.33
CA THR A 54 10.50 -5.13 2.53
C THR A 54 11.03 -5.71 1.22
N ALA A 55 10.23 -5.67 0.15
CA ALA A 55 10.66 -6.01 -1.20
C ALA A 55 9.80 -5.29 -2.26
N VAL A 56 10.37 -5.11 -3.45
CA VAL A 56 9.68 -4.57 -4.63
C VAL A 56 9.91 -5.52 -5.79
N ASP A 57 8.82 -5.99 -6.40
CA ASP A 57 8.83 -6.71 -7.67
C ASP A 57 8.60 -5.72 -8.81
N GLN A 58 9.66 -5.39 -9.55
CA GLN A 58 9.58 -4.48 -10.68
C GLN A 58 8.92 -5.09 -11.91
N ALA A 59 8.95 -6.42 -12.06
CA ALA A 59 8.33 -7.07 -13.21
C ALA A 59 6.80 -7.01 -13.09
N ASN A 60 6.28 -7.29 -11.89
CA ASN A 60 4.85 -7.28 -11.61
C ASN A 60 4.34 -5.94 -11.07
N GLN A 61 5.24 -4.99 -10.80
CA GLN A 61 4.92 -3.68 -10.22
C GLN A 61 4.14 -3.83 -8.91
N THR A 62 4.65 -4.65 -8.00
CA THR A 62 4.10 -4.87 -6.67
C THR A 62 5.15 -4.64 -5.59
N ALA A 63 4.70 -4.26 -4.39
CA ALA A 63 5.54 -4.15 -3.21
C ALA A 63 5.05 -5.09 -2.12
N LYS A 64 5.99 -5.79 -1.49
CA LYS A 64 5.76 -6.54 -0.27
C LYS A 64 5.84 -5.58 0.92
N VAL A 65 4.76 -5.47 1.67
CA VAL A 65 4.62 -4.60 2.83
C VAL A 65 4.47 -5.45 4.08
N GLU A 66 5.30 -5.21 5.08
CA GLU A 66 5.17 -5.80 6.41
C GLU A 66 4.70 -4.73 7.39
N ALA A 67 3.68 -5.02 8.18
CA ALA A 67 2.99 -4.04 9.01
C ALA A 67 2.55 -4.61 10.36
N ILE A 68 2.65 -3.79 11.39
CA ILE A 68 2.03 -4.02 12.70
C ILE A 68 0.68 -3.31 12.68
N VAL A 69 -0.41 -4.09 12.81
CA VAL A 69 -1.78 -3.56 12.88
C VAL A 69 -2.39 -3.84 14.24
N THR A 70 -3.29 -2.97 14.68
CA THR A 70 -4.06 -3.17 15.90
C THR A 70 -5.55 -3.04 15.65
N THR A 71 -6.32 -3.93 16.26
CA THR A 71 -7.78 -3.84 16.30
C THR A 71 -8.23 -3.56 17.73
N VAL A 72 -9.16 -2.62 17.86
CA VAL A 72 -9.86 -2.37 19.12
C VAL A 72 -11.13 -3.20 19.06
N THR A 73 -11.08 -4.36 19.70
CA THR A 73 -12.25 -5.23 19.90
C THR A 73 -13.31 -4.54 20.74
#